data_AF-A0A533XMW5-F1
#
_entry.id   AF-A0A533XMW5-F1
#
_cell.length_a   1.000
_cell.length_b   1.000
_cell.length_c   1.000
_cell.angle_alpha   90.00
_cell.angle_beta   90.00
_cell.angle_gamma   90.00
#
_symmetry.space_group_name_H-M   'P 1'
#
loop_
_entity.id
_entity.type
_entity.pdbx_description
1 polymer ?
#
loop_
_entity_poly.entity_id
_entity_poly.type
_entity_poly.pdbx_seq_one_letter_code
_entity_poly.pdbx_strand_id
1 'polypeptide(L)'
;MAQKFSNGRWVQEGFLDNRTPGRVAGRITFAAIGPVDFLLRGDFTGEIKGRLITFRNPAFMDDDVAAHVLGDMENPQTGDVSLMSFDPHPHLLPHPYLEWFSERGEHYRIELAAGGASITNADEERALEHEVHKIV
;
A
#
# COMPACT_ATOMS: atom_id res chain seq x y z
N MET A 1 -7.24 -19.13 4.77
CA MET A 1 -7.58 -18.64 3.42
C MET A 1 -6.31 -18.57 2.60
N ALA A 2 -6.37 -18.82 1.30
CA ALA A 2 -5.21 -18.69 0.42
C ALA A 2 -4.92 -17.21 0.15
N GLN A 3 -3.65 -16.83 0.17
CA GLN A 3 -3.21 -15.47 -0.16
C GLN A 3 -3.31 -15.27 -1.67
N LYS A 4 -4.04 -14.23 -2.12
CA LYS A 4 -4.21 -13.93 -3.55
C LYS A 4 -2.97 -13.28 -4.14
N PHE A 5 -2.31 -12.42 -3.36
CA PHE A 5 -1.14 -11.68 -3.79
C PHE A 5 -0.11 -11.53 -2.67
N SER A 6 1.15 -11.86 -2.98
CA SER A 6 2.30 -11.71 -2.09
C SER A 6 3.51 -11.28 -2.91
N ASN A 7 3.53 -10.03 -3.39
CA ASN A 7 4.67 -9.61 -4.20
C ASN A 7 4.89 -8.10 -4.23
N GLY A 8 6.05 -7.64 -3.74
CA GLY A 8 6.46 -6.26 -3.94
C GLY A 8 6.84 -5.94 -5.38
N ARG A 9 7.31 -6.91 -6.20
CA ARG A 9 7.97 -6.64 -7.50
C ARG A 9 7.09 -5.93 -8.53
N TRP A 10 5.78 -6.08 -8.47
CA TRP A 10 4.85 -5.42 -9.40
C TRP A 10 4.30 -4.11 -8.85
N VAL A 11 4.68 -3.73 -7.64
CA VAL A 11 4.41 -2.40 -7.07
C VAL A 11 5.48 -1.46 -7.59
N GLN A 12 5.09 -0.37 -8.23
CA GLN A 12 6.03 0.64 -8.72
C GLN A 12 6.26 1.71 -7.65
N GLU A 13 5.20 2.41 -7.27
CA GLU A 13 5.22 3.51 -6.31
C GLU A 13 3.82 3.81 -5.80
N GLY A 14 3.72 4.59 -4.73
CA GLY A 14 2.44 4.98 -4.18
C GLY A 14 2.54 5.83 -2.92
N PHE A 15 1.37 6.20 -2.40
CA PHE A 15 1.22 6.82 -1.10
C PHE A 15 -0.01 6.24 -0.41
N LEU A 16 0.02 6.19 0.93
CA LEU A 16 -1.11 5.79 1.76
C LEU A 16 -1.19 6.70 2.98
N ASP A 17 -2.39 7.21 3.23
CA ASP A 17 -2.72 8.17 4.28
C ASP A 17 -3.57 7.51 5.36
N ASN A 18 -3.06 7.48 6.59
CA ASN A 18 -3.78 7.06 7.78
C ASN A 18 -3.95 8.20 8.81
N ARG A 19 -3.81 9.46 8.41
CA ARG A 19 -4.01 10.62 9.30
C ARG A 19 -5.46 10.73 9.79
N THR A 20 -6.43 10.13 9.08
CA THR A 20 -7.81 9.96 9.56
C THR A 20 -7.92 8.62 10.30
N PRO A 21 -8.20 8.59 11.62
CA PRO A 21 -8.33 7.34 12.36
C PRO A 21 -9.39 6.40 11.79
N GLY A 22 -9.08 5.11 11.75
CA GLY A 22 -9.94 4.04 11.24
C GLY A 22 -10.03 3.96 9.72
N ARG A 23 -9.22 4.74 8.99
CA ARG A 23 -9.21 4.74 7.53
C ARG A 23 -7.78 4.83 6.98
N VAL A 24 -7.52 4.03 5.97
CA VAL A 24 -6.35 4.18 5.08
C VAL A 24 -6.85 4.54 3.69
N ALA A 25 -6.37 5.65 3.14
CA ALA A 25 -6.68 6.07 1.78
C ALA A 25 -5.43 6.38 0.97
N GLY A 26 -5.40 6.09 -0.32
CA GLY A 26 -4.26 6.45 -1.15
C GLY A 26 -4.25 5.77 -2.49
N ARG A 27 -3.09 5.76 -3.15
CA ARG A 27 -2.94 5.21 -4.50
C ARG A 27 -1.66 4.42 -4.62
N ILE A 28 -1.74 3.29 -5.29
CA ILE A 28 -0.60 2.46 -5.64
C ILE A 28 -0.61 2.21 -7.14
N THR A 29 0.51 2.44 -7.80
CA THR A 29 0.70 2.08 -9.21
C THR A 29 1.29 0.69 -9.29
N PHE A 30 0.61 -0.19 -10.02
CA PHE A 30 1.05 -1.56 -10.27
C PHE A 30 1.41 -1.79 -11.75
N ALA A 31 2.25 -2.79 -12.01
CA ALA A 31 2.51 -3.31 -13.34
C ALA A 31 1.21 -3.75 -14.05
N ALA A 32 1.16 -3.58 -15.37
CA ALA A 32 0.04 -3.87 -16.27
C ALA A 32 -1.32 -3.16 -16.02
N ILE A 33 -1.71 -2.90 -14.77
CA ILE A 33 -3.03 -2.33 -14.42
C ILE A 33 -2.98 -0.84 -14.05
N GLY A 34 -1.78 -0.28 -13.85
CA GLY A 34 -1.60 1.13 -13.56
C GLY A 34 -2.04 1.52 -12.14
N PRO A 35 -2.48 2.78 -11.92
CA PRO A 35 -2.86 3.28 -10.61
C PRO A 35 -4.17 2.68 -10.10
N VAL A 36 -4.13 2.21 -8.86
CA VAL A 36 -5.28 1.71 -8.10
C VAL A 36 -5.46 2.57 -6.87
N ASP A 37 -6.67 3.10 -6.68
CA ASP A 37 -7.02 3.85 -5.48
C ASP A 37 -7.40 2.89 -4.35
N PHE A 38 -7.12 3.28 -3.11
CA PHE A 38 -7.33 2.48 -1.90
C PHE A 38 -8.21 3.26 -0.93
N LEU A 39 -9.21 2.57 -0.38
CA LEU A 39 -10.14 3.06 0.63
C LEU A 39 -10.43 1.92 1.61
N LEU A 40 -9.53 1.72 2.57
CA LEU A 40 -9.57 0.62 3.52
C LEU A 40 -10.01 1.09 4.90
N ARG A 41 -10.70 0.20 5.63
CA ARG A 41 -11.04 0.36 7.04
C ARG A 41 -9.90 -0.14 7.92
N GLY A 42 -9.63 0.56 9.02
CA GLY A 42 -8.55 0.24 9.94
C GLY A 42 -7.40 1.23 9.88
N ASP A 43 -6.34 0.93 10.61
CA ASP A 43 -5.20 1.82 10.81
C ASP A 43 -3.89 1.13 10.49
N PHE A 44 -2.86 1.92 10.19
CA PHE A 44 -1.50 1.46 10.32
C PHE A 44 -1.17 1.18 11.79
N THR A 45 -0.08 0.44 12.01
CA THR A 45 0.45 0.15 13.35
C THR A 45 1.89 0.65 13.48
N GLY A 46 2.44 0.59 14.70
CA GLY A 46 3.80 1.03 14.97
C GLY A 46 4.02 2.53 14.75
N GLU A 47 5.21 2.86 14.27
CA GLU A 47 5.72 4.22 14.04
C GLU A 47 5.00 4.99 12.93
N ILE A 48 4.33 4.28 12.02
CA ILE A 48 3.59 4.90 10.92
C ILE A 48 2.12 5.15 11.26
N LYS A 49 1.61 4.70 12.42
CA LYS A 49 0.22 4.94 12.81
C LYS A 49 -0.14 6.43 12.81
N GLY A 50 -1.25 6.79 12.14
CA GLY A 50 -1.70 8.17 12.06
C GLY A 50 -0.89 9.04 11.09
N ARG A 51 -0.09 8.45 10.20
CA ARG A 51 0.81 9.16 9.30
C ARG A 51 0.42 8.97 7.83
N LEU A 52 0.97 9.84 6.98
CA LEU A 52 1.05 9.64 5.55
C LEU A 52 2.42 9.02 5.23
N ILE A 53 2.41 8.01 4.36
CA ILE A 53 3.64 7.38 3.86
C ILE A 53 3.67 7.45 2.34
N THR A 54 4.88 7.48 1.80
CA THR A 54 5.16 7.31 0.37
C THR A 54 6.09 6.14 0.19
N PHE A 55 6.00 5.47 -0.96
CA PHE A 55 6.91 4.39 -1.28
C PHE A 55 7.20 4.32 -2.77
N ARG A 56 8.39 3.79 -3.08
CA ARG A 56 8.87 3.54 -4.43
C ARG A 56 9.72 2.29 -4.41
N ASN A 57 9.39 1.34 -5.27
CA ASN A 57 10.08 0.07 -5.34
C ASN A 57 11.18 0.13 -6.42
N PRO A 58 12.47 0.10 -6.03
CA PRO A 58 13.57 0.05 -7.01
C PRO A 58 13.64 -1.28 -7.76
N ALA A 59 13.03 -2.35 -7.23
CA ALA A 59 12.95 -3.68 -7.84
C ALA A 59 11.65 -3.87 -8.65
N PHE A 60 11.03 -2.78 -9.09
CA PHE A 60 9.84 -2.85 -9.93
C PHE A 60 10.13 -3.59 -11.24
N MET A 61 9.21 -4.49 -11.60
CA MET A 61 9.25 -5.26 -12.83
C MET A 61 7.89 -5.14 -13.51
N ASP A 62 7.90 -4.71 -14.77
CA ASP A 62 6.72 -4.73 -15.63
C ASP A 62 6.86 -5.93 -16.57
N ASP A 63 6.16 -7.01 -16.26
CA ASP A 63 6.18 -8.26 -17.04
C ASP A 63 4.76 -8.75 -17.35
N ASP A 64 4.63 -9.55 -18.41
CA ASP A 64 3.33 -10.02 -18.91
C ASP A 64 2.56 -10.89 -17.89
N VAL A 65 3.24 -11.41 -16.86
CA VAL A 65 2.59 -12.22 -15.81
C VAL A 65 1.79 -11.34 -14.86
N ALA A 66 2.19 -10.08 -14.67
CA ALA A 66 1.47 -9.13 -13.81
C ALA A 66 0.01 -8.97 -14.25
N ALA A 67 -0.26 -8.86 -15.56
CA ALA A 67 -1.61 -8.72 -16.10
C ALA A 67 -2.51 -9.91 -15.73
N HIS A 68 -1.97 -11.12 -15.70
CA HIS A 68 -2.74 -12.33 -15.37
C HIS A 68 -3.10 -12.40 -13.89
N VAL A 69 -2.22 -11.96 -12.99
CA VAL A 69 -2.42 -12.05 -11.54
C VAL A 69 -3.15 -10.84 -10.97
N LEU A 70 -2.93 -9.66 -11.54
CA LEU A 70 -3.52 -8.40 -11.06
C LEU A 70 -4.74 -7.96 -11.87
N GLY A 71 -5.03 -8.59 -13.02
CA GLY A 71 -6.05 -8.12 -13.97
C GLY A 71 -7.48 -8.10 -13.43
N ASP A 72 -7.76 -8.77 -12.32
CA ASP A 72 -9.05 -8.76 -11.63
C ASP A 72 -9.04 -7.94 -10.32
N MET A 73 -7.98 -7.18 -10.07
CA MET A 73 -7.89 -6.27 -8.93
C MET A 73 -8.92 -5.14 -9.09
N GLU A 74 -9.77 -4.99 -8.08
CA GLU A 74 -10.78 -3.94 -8.04
C GLU A 74 -10.14 -2.56 -7.89
N ASN A 75 -10.73 -1.55 -8.53
CA ASN A 75 -10.32 -0.17 -8.41
C ASN A 75 -11.58 0.71 -8.21
N PRO A 76 -11.78 1.31 -7.02
CA PRO A 76 -10.88 1.31 -5.87
C PRO A 76 -10.80 -0.06 -5.16
N GLN A 77 -9.67 -0.31 -4.49
CA GLN A 77 -9.54 -1.37 -3.49
C GLN A 77 -10.23 -0.95 -2.19
N THR A 78 -11.25 -1.70 -1.80
CA THR A 78 -11.98 -1.52 -0.54
C THR A 78 -11.91 -2.79 0.32
N GLY A 79 -11.95 -2.62 1.64
CA GLY A 79 -11.89 -3.73 2.60
C GLY A 79 -11.28 -3.31 3.93
N ASP A 80 -10.54 -4.21 4.57
CA ASP A 80 -10.01 -4.03 5.92
C ASP A 80 -8.48 -4.21 5.95
N VAL A 81 -7.79 -3.27 6.62
CA VAL A 81 -6.36 -3.39 6.93
C VAL A 81 -6.14 -4.59 7.85
N SER A 82 -5.19 -5.46 7.48
CA SER A 82 -4.73 -6.58 8.31
C SER A 82 -3.52 -6.15 9.14
N LEU A 83 -2.44 -5.76 8.44
CA LEU A 83 -1.20 -5.28 9.04
C LEU A 83 -0.50 -4.31 8.09
N MET A 84 -0.28 -3.09 8.55
CA MET A 84 0.51 -2.09 7.85
C MET A 84 1.51 -1.46 8.81
N SER A 85 2.79 -1.77 8.63
CA SER A 85 3.89 -1.38 9.54
C SER A 85 5.22 -1.36 8.80
N PHE A 86 6.23 -0.60 9.26
CA PHE A 86 7.60 -0.83 8.83
C PHE A 86 8.35 -1.81 9.72
N ASP A 87 7.81 -2.26 10.85
CA ASP A 87 8.49 -3.22 11.72
C ASP A 87 7.63 -4.46 12.01
N PRO A 88 7.34 -5.28 10.98
CA PRO A 88 6.57 -6.50 11.19
C PRO A 88 7.37 -7.60 11.89
N HIS A 89 8.70 -7.47 12.05
CA HIS A 89 9.55 -8.56 12.52
C HIS A 89 10.78 -8.12 13.36
N PRO A 90 10.94 -8.63 14.60
CA PRO A 90 11.96 -8.15 15.56
C PRO A 90 13.42 -8.44 15.16
N HIS A 91 13.65 -9.30 14.18
CA HIS A 91 15.00 -9.67 13.70
C HIS A 91 15.31 -9.18 12.29
N LEU A 92 14.41 -8.45 11.64
CA LEU A 92 14.67 -7.85 10.34
C LEU A 92 14.83 -6.35 10.49
N LEU A 93 15.57 -5.74 9.57
CA LEU A 93 15.54 -4.29 9.47
C LEU A 93 14.11 -3.84 9.16
N PRO A 94 13.67 -2.70 9.71
CA PRO A 94 12.37 -2.14 9.38
C PRO A 94 12.20 -2.03 7.85
N HIS A 95 11.15 -2.64 7.34
CA HIS A 95 10.79 -2.67 5.94
C HIS A 95 9.27 -2.61 5.77
N PRO A 96 8.78 -1.96 4.70
CA PRO A 96 7.35 -1.75 4.54
C PRO A 96 6.61 -3.05 4.29
N TYR A 97 5.69 -3.37 5.19
CA TYR A 97 4.78 -4.50 5.10
C TYR A 97 3.36 -3.96 5.07
N LEU A 98 2.65 -4.19 3.96
CA LEU A 98 1.29 -3.71 3.74
C LEU A 98 0.38 -4.89 3.42
N GLU A 99 -0.61 -5.13 4.26
CA GLU A 99 -1.48 -6.29 4.16
C GLU A 99 -2.92 -5.90 4.46
N TRP A 100 -3.84 -6.40 3.63
CA TRP A 100 -5.27 -6.12 3.74
C TRP A 100 -6.11 -7.27 3.18
N PHE A 101 -7.37 -7.29 3.58
CA PHE A 101 -8.41 -8.11 2.96
C PHE A 101 -9.33 -7.21 2.16
N SER A 102 -9.70 -7.63 0.95
CA SER A 102 -10.79 -6.98 0.20
C SER A 102 -12.17 -7.31 0.79
N GLU A 103 -13.21 -6.59 0.38
CA GLU A 103 -14.60 -6.91 0.73
C GLU A 103 -15.01 -8.35 0.35
N ARG A 104 -14.38 -8.91 -0.67
CA ARG A 104 -14.63 -10.28 -1.13
C ARG A 104 -13.88 -11.34 -0.33
N GLY A 105 -13.10 -10.92 0.68
CA GLY A 105 -12.28 -11.81 1.51
C GLY A 105 -10.95 -12.21 0.87
N GLU A 106 -10.60 -11.65 -0.31
CA GLU A 106 -9.29 -11.89 -0.91
C GLU A 106 -8.19 -11.21 -0.08
N HIS A 107 -7.10 -11.94 0.15
CA HIS A 107 -5.99 -11.50 0.99
C HIS A 107 -4.82 -11.02 0.13
N TYR A 108 -4.39 -9.78 0.34
CA TYR A 108 -3.30 -9.14 -0.39
C TYR A 108 -2.17 -8.72 0.55
N ARG A 109 -0.93 -8.89 0.08
CA ARG A 109 0.28 -8.45 0.77
C ARG A 109 1.30 -7.84 -0.19
N ILE A 110 1.90 -6.75 0.26
CA ILE A 110 3.06 -6.11 -0.34
C ILE A 110 4.16 -6.08 0.70
N GLU A 111 5.33 -6.57 0.33
CA GLU A 111 6.57 -6.41 1.10
C GLU A 111 7.58 -5.66 0.23
N LEU A 112 8.03 -4.50 0.71
CA LEU A 112 9.08 -3.72 0.05
C LEU A 112 10.40 -3.90 0.80
N ALA A 113 11.50 -3.63 0.11
CA ALA A 113 12.81 -3.61 0.76
C ALA A 113 12.91 -2.48 1.80
N ALA A 114 13.84 -2.61 2.75
CA ALA A 114 14.14 -1.54 3.70
C ALA A 114 14.48 -0.23 2.96
N GLY A 115 13.90 0.88 3.41
CA GLY A 115 14.00 2.18 2.73
C GLY A 115 13.13 2.34 1.48
N GLY A 116 12.36 1.31 1.08
CA GLY A 116 11.40 1.38 -0.02
C GLY A 116 10.16 2.24 0.28
N ALA A 117 9.97 2.63 1.55
CA ALA A 117 8.97 3.60 1.97
C ALA A 117 9.55 4.58 3.01
N SER A 118 8.92 5.74 3.10
CA SER A 118 9.23 6.79 4.06
C SER A 118 7.95 7.41 4.60
N ILE A 119 8.00 7.85 5.85
CA ILE A 119 6.99 8.74 6.40
C ILE A 119 7.22 10.13 5.81
N THR A 120 6.16 10.75 5.31
CA THR A 120 6.24 12.06 4.67
C THR A 120 6.59 13.16 5.67
N ASN A 121 7.31 14.17 5.19
CA ASN A 121 7.49 15.44 5.88
C ASN A 121 6.36 16.43 5.52
N ALA A 122 6.34 17.60 6.16
CA ALA A 122 5.26 18.58 6.00
C ALA A 122 5.13 19.16 4.58
N ASP A 123 6.21 19.26 3.81
CA ASP A 123 6.16 19.71 2.41
C ASP A 123 5.55 18.62 1.50
N GLU A 124 5.95 17.37 1.71
CA GLU A 124 5.41 16.20 1.00
C GLU A 124 3.93 15.98 1.29
N GLU A 125 3.53 16.11 2.56
CA GLU A 125 2.11 16.06 2.97
C GLU A 125 1.28 17.12 2.23
N ARG A 126 1.76 18.36 2.18
CA ARG A 126 1.07 19.44 1.44
C ARG A 126 0.96 19.16 -0.06
N ALA A 127 2.00 18.59 -0.66
CA ALA A 127 2.00 18.26 -2.08
C ALA A 127 0.98 17.13 -2.40
N LEU A 128 0.79 16.20 -1.48
CA LEU A 128 -0.12 15.06 -1.65
C LEU A 128 -1.55 15.32 -1.18
N GLU A 129 -1.80 16.40 -0.44
CA GLU A 129 -3.12 16.75 0.09
C GLU A 129 -4.20 16.78 -1.01
N HIS A 130 -3.86 17.34 -2.18
CA HIS A 130 -4.78 17.39 -3.31
C HIS A 130 -5.08 16.01 -3.89
N GLU A 131 -4.10 15.10 -3.92
CA GLU A 131 -4.29 13.74 -4.41
C GLU A 131 -5.09 12.89 -3.42
N VAL A 132 -4.85 13.04 -2.10
CA VAL A 132 -5.68 12.43 -1.06
C VAL A 132 -7.14 12.89 -1.21
N HIS A 133 -7.38 14.20 -1.37
CA HIS A 133 -8.73 14.74 -1.48
C HIS A 133 -9.50 14.28 -2.72
N LYS A 134 -8.83 13.84 -3.78
CA LYS A 134 -9.51 13.25 -4.95
C LYS A 134 -10.05 11.84 -4.68
N ILE A 135 -9.51 11.16 -3.67
CA ILE A 135 -9.81 9.77 -3.36
C ILE A 135 -10.91 9.68 -2.29
N VAL A 136 -10.91 10.59 -1.31
CA VAL A 136 -11.80 10.57 -0.12
C VAL A 136 -12.97 11.54 -0.16
#